data_AF-A0A1A8ND79-F1
#
_entry.id   AF-A0A1A8ND79-F1
#
_cell.length_a   1.000
_cell.length_b   1.000
_cell.length_c   1.000
_cell.angle_alpha   90.00
_cell.angle_beta   90.00
_cell.angle_gamma   90.00
#
_symmetry.space_group_name_H-M   'P 1'
#
loop_
_entity.id
_entity.type
_entity.pdbx_description
1 polymer ?
#
loop_
_entity_poly.entity_id
_entity_poly.type
_entity_poly.pdbx_seq_one_letter_code
_entity_poly.pdbx_strand_id
1 'polypeptide(L)'
;LLLEHTNPIPGEERWPVIGQFSSIGSMGADKTKWLAGEFQRTLTTLGKSSLHPSPPIHLLYPSVEDVRLSLEGFPAGGSLPYSIQTAQKQLWLHSYFHRWKADRSGRSHAMPHIKTYMRASPDFTQLAWFLITSANLSKAAWGALEKNNSQVMVRSYELGVLYVPSAFDMKTFPIDETPFPVSSSTSGFPVPFDLPPTSYSPKDQPWIWNISYSQKPDTHGNIWVPS
;
A
#
# COMPACT_ATOMS: atom_id res chain seq x y z
N LEU A 1 19.94 -0.16 1.49
CA LEU A 1 19.18 -0.64 0.30
C LEU A 1 18.80 0.48 -0.67
N LEU A 2 17.71 1.24 -0.48
CA LEU A 2 17.31 2.26 -1.47
C LEU A 2 18.41 3.30 -1.70
N LEU A 3 19.01 3.84 -0.64
CA LEU A 3 20.15 4.78 -0.71
C LEU A 3 21.35 4.26 -1.53
N GLU A 4 21.57 2.95 -1.55
CA GLU A 4 22.77 2.31 -2.12
C GLU A 4 22.52 1.75 -3.52
N HIS A 5 21.31 1.27 -3.80
CA HIS A 5 20.99 0.50 -5.00
C HIS A 5 19.99 1.19 -5.94
N THR A 6 19.55 2.39 -5.62
CA THR A 6 18.75 3.22 -6.55
C THR A 6 19.54 4.47 -6.95
N ASN A 7 19.16 5.06 -8.09
CA ASN A 7 19.77 6.27 -8.62
C ASN A 7 18.74 7.41 -8.60
N PRO A 8 19.16 8.67 -8.40
CA PRO A 8 18.28 9.82 -8.55
C PRO A 8 17.64 9.86 -9.94
N ILE A 9 16.36 10.24 -10.00
CA ILE A 9 15.61 10.38 -11.26
C ILE A 9 15.22 11.85 -11.45
N PRO A 10 15.39 12.44 -12.65
CA PRO A 10 14.92 13.80 -12.90
C PRO A 10 13.41 13.94 -12.63
N GLY A 11 13.02 14.92 -11.82
CA GLY A 11 11.63 15.14 -11.46
C GLY A 11 11.08 14.20 -10.38
N GLU A 12 11.92 13.43 -9.69
CA GLU A 12 11.52 12.47 -8.65
C GLU A 12 10.72 13.08 -7.50
N GLU A 13 10.78 14.40 -7.31
CA GLU A 13 10.04 15.10 -6.27
C GLU A 13 8.51 14.98 -6.41
N ARG A 14 8.03 14.67 -7.62
CA ARG A 14 6.62 14.45 -7.92
C ARG A 14 6.22 12.98 -7.98
N TRP A 15 7.18 12.07 -7.95
CA TRP A 15 6.91 10.62 -8.06
C TRP A 15 6.21 10.15 -6.79
N PRO A 16 4.96 9.67 -6.85
CA PRO A 16 4.25 9.23 -5.65
C PRO A 16 4.85 7.94 -5.06
N VAL A 17 4.66 7.78 -3.75
CA VAL A 17 4.82 6.49 -3.08
C VAL A 17 3.45 5.81 -3.03
N ILE A 18 3.40 4.54 -3.42
CA ILE A 18 2.21 3.71 -3.30
C ILE A 18 2.49 2.62 -2.29
N GLY A 19 1.66 2.50 -1.26
CA GLY A 19 1.67 1.40 -0.31
C GLY A 19 0.34 0.66 -0.33
N GLN A 20 0.38 -0.65 -0.43
CA GLN A 20 -0.79 -1.53 -0.43
C GLN A 20 -0.57 -2.61 0.64
N PHE A 21 -1.58 -2.82 1.49
CA PHE A 21 -1.46 -3.72 2.64
C PHE A 21 -2.83 -4.28 3.05
N SER A 22 -2.82 -5.25 3.96
CA SER A 22 -4.03 -5.93 4.45
C SER A 22 -4.36 -5.59 5.90
N SER A 23 -3.47 -4.92 6.64
CA SER A 23 -3.67 -4.51 8.03
C SER A 23 -3.02 -3.16 8.31
N ILE A 24 -3.54 -2.47 9.33
CA ILE A 24 -3.09 -1.14 9.73
C ILE A 24 -2.86 -1.11 11.25
N GLY A 25 -1.66 -0.72 11.65
CA GLY A 25 -1.31 -0.46 13.05
C GLY A 25 -1.56 0.99 13.48
N SER A 26 -1.28 1.28 14.76
CA SER A 26 -1.33 2.66 15.27
C SER A 26 -0.13 3.47 14.79
N MET A 27 -0.38 4.63 14.17
CA MET A 27 0.64 5.53 13.59
C MET A 27 0.80 6.86 14.33
N GLY A 28 -0.03 7.11 15.34
CA GLY A 28 0.00 8.33 16.15
C GLY A 28 -1.12 9.31 15.82
N ALA A 29 -1.14 10.42 16.56
CA ALA A 29 -2.21 11.41 16.52
C ALA A 29 -2.31 12.19 15.20
N ASP A 30 -1.22 12.26 14.44
CA ASP A 30 -1.15 12.97 13.16
C ASP A 30 -0.05 12.38 12.25
N LYS A 31 -0.05 12.79 10.97
CA LYS A 31 0.88 12.30 9.94
C LYS A 31 2.36 12.51 10.27
N THR A 32 2.70 13.53 11.05
CA THR A 32 4.10 13.90 11.34
C THR A 32 4.75 12.93 12.32
N LYS A 33 3.95 12.19 13.10
CA LYS A 33 4.45 11.30 14.16
C LYS A 33 5.20 10.08 13.64
N TRP A 34 4.87 9.58 12.45
CA TRP A 34 5.55 8.42 11.88
C TRP A 34 5.42 8.34 10.36
N LEU A 35 4.21 8.47 9.83
CA LEU A 35 3.95 8.27 8.39
C LEU A 35 4.78 9.22 7.52
N ALA A 36 4.67 10.54 7.73
CA ALA A 36 5.44 11.53 6.99
C ALA A 36 6.81 11.82 7.63
N GLY A 37 6.93 11.61 8.95
CA GLY A 37 8.15 11.93 9.71
C GLY A 37 9.30 10.94 9.49
N GLU A 38 8.98 9.65 9.27
CA GLU A 38 9.97 8.57 9.19
C GLU A 38 9.72 7.70 7.96
N PHE A 39 8.52 7.11 7.88
CA PHE A 39 8.19 6.07 6.91
C PHE A 39 8.28 6.58 5.47
N GLN A 40 7.61 7.69 5.15
CA GLN A 40 7.63 8.31 3.83
C GLN A 40 9.06 8.68 3.42
N ARG A 41 9.85 9.25 4.33
CA ARG A 41 11.22 9.69 4.03
C ARG A 41 12.09 8.53 3.54
N THR A 42 11.99 7.39 4.22
CA THR A 42 12.66 6.15 3.78
C THR A 42 12.20 5.73 2.39
N LEU A 43 10.89 5.63 2.16
CA LEU A 43 10.34 5.21 0.86
C LEU A 43 10.62 6.20 -0.28
N THR A 44 10.84 7.47 0.04
CA THR A 44 11.16 8.49 -0.98
C THR A 44 12.62 8.53 -1.40
N THR A 45 13.50 7.79 -0.70
CA THR A 45 14.94 7.83 -0.96
C THR A 45 15.27 7.22 -2.32
N LEU A 46 15.99 7.98 -3.16
CA LEU A 46 16.55 7.53 -4.43
C LEU A 46 18.04 7.92 -4.53
N GLY A 47 18.93 6.99 -4.16
CA GLY A 47 20.36 7.22 -4.12
C GLY A 47 20.83 8.28 -3.11
N LYS A 48 22.14 8.56 -3.10
CA LYS A 48 22.82 9.43 -2.10
C LYS A 48 22.48 10.91 -2.20
N SER A 49 21.97 11.38 -3.34
CA SER A 49 21.67 12.79 -3.60
C SER A 49 20.16 13.11 -3.56
N SER A 50 19.35 12.22 -2.99
CA SER A 50 17.89 12.36 -2.90
C SER A 50 17.49 13.66 -2.18
N LEU A 51 16.61 14.45 -2.80
CA LEU A 51 16.20 15.78 -2.32
C LEU A 51 15.15 15.77 -1.18
N HIS A 52 14.97 14.62 -0.52
CA HIS A 52 13.92 14.37 0.50
C HIS A 52 12.57 15.04 0.20
N PRO A 53 11.99 14.81 -0.99
CA PRO A 53 10.71 15.40 -1.36
C PRO A 53 9.58 14.85 -0.50
N SER A 54 8.47 15.60 -0.41
CA SER A 54 7.20 15.12 0.18
C SER A 54 6.17 14.94 -0.94
N PRO A 55 6.35 13.93 -1.82
CA PRO A 55 5.40 13.63 -2.88
C PRO A 55 4.06 13.12 -2.32
N PRO A 56 3.03 13.00 -3.16
CA PRO A 56 1.81 12.29 -2.78
C PRO A 56 2.09 10.86 -2.30
N ILE A 57 1.32 10.42 -1.31
CA ILE A 57 1.29 9.01 -0.87
C ILE A 57 -0.10 8.47 -1.18
N HIS A 58 -0.15 7.35 -1.87
CA HIS A 58 -1.39 6.60 -2.11
C HIS A 58 -1.37 5.32 -1.29
N LEU A 59 -2.33 5.17 -0.38
CA LEU A 59 -2.45 3.99 0.47
C LEU A 59 -3.64 3.15 0.02
N LEU A 60 -3.40 1.98 -0.56
CA LEU A 60 -4.45 1.08 -1.00
C LEU A 60 -4.83 0.14 0.15
N TYR A 61 -6.09 0.24 0.55
CA TYR A 61 -6.69 -0.62 1.56
C TYR A 61 -8.17 -0.85 1.20
N PRO A 62 -8.70 -2.08 1.29
CA PRO A 62 -10.09 -2.34 0.91
C PRO A 62 -11.09 -1.50 1.71
N SER A 63 -12.04 -0.92 0.99
CA SER A 63 -13.21 -0.29 1.60
C SER A 63 -14.22 -1.35 2.04
N VAL A 64 -15.22 -0.94 2.83
CA VAL A 64 -16.36 -1.79 3.20
C VAL A 64 -17.05 -2.37 1.95
N GLU A 65 -17.23 -1.56 0.91
CA GLU A 65 -17.89 -2.00 -0.32
C GLU A 65 -17.02 -2.96 -1.14
N ASP A 66 -15.69 -2.79 -1.15
CA ASP A 66 -14.76 -3.75 -1.77
C ASP A 66 -14.90 -5.13 -1.12
N VAL A 67 -14.92 -5.19 0.21
CA VAL A 67 -15.08 -6.45 0.96
C VAL A 67 -16.47 -7.04 0.76
N ARG A 68 -17.53 -6.23 0.87
CA ARG A 68 -18.93 -6.67 0.71
C ARG A 68 -19.17 -7.29 -0.67
N LEU A 69 -18.58 -6.73 -1.72
CA LEU A 69 -18.70 -7.20 -3.10
C LEU A 69 -17.61 -8.22 -3.49
N SER A 70 -16.77 -8.65 -2.55
CA SER A 70 -15.72 -9.64 -2.82
C SER A 70 -16.28 -11.04 -3.06
N LEU A 71 -15.47 -11.93 -3.64
CA LEU A 71 -15.80 -13.34 -3.84
C LEU A 71 -16.18 -14.05 -2.53
N GLU A 72 -15.52 -13.69 -1.43
CA GLU A 72 -15.74 -14.29 -0.11
C GLU A 72 -16.82 -13.55 0.70
N GLY A 73 -17.27 -12.38 0.25
CA GLY A 73 -18.16 -11.50 0.99
C GLY A 73 -17.49 -10.91 2.24
N PHE A 74 -18.29 -10.63 3.27
CA PHE A 74 -17.75 -10.12 4.54
C PHE A 74 -16.69 -11.00 5.21
N PRO A 75 -16.73 -12.35 5.13
CA PRO A 75 -15.66 -13.22 5.62
C PRO A 75 -14.23 -12.87 5.18
N ALA A 76 -14.01 -12.33 3.98
CA ALA A 76 -12.66 -11.85 3.57
C ALA A 76 -12.10 -10.81 4.55
N GLY A 77 -12.99 -10.00 5.14
CA GLY A 77 -12.67 -9.00 6.15
C GLY A 77 -12.02 -9.55 7.42
N GLY A 78 -12.20 -10.83 7.73
CA GLY A 78 -11.49 -11.50 8.83
C GLY A 78 -9.96 -11.52 8.63
N SER A 79 -9.51 -11.46 7.37
CA SER A 79 -8.09 -11.40 6.98
C SER A 79 -7.60 -9.97 6.70
N LEU A 80 -8.43 -8.96 7.01
CA LEU A 80 -8.13 -7.54 6.85
C LEU A 80 -8.14 -6.80 8.20
N PRO A 81 -7.26 -7.14 9.17
CA PRO A 81 -7.38 -6.62 10.53
C PRO A 81 -7.01 -5.14 10.60
N TYR A 82 -8.02 -4.28 10.71
CA TYR A 82 -7.93 -2.90 11.17
C TYR A 82 -9.04 -2.63 12.20
N SER A 83 -8.66 -2.52 13.48
CA SER A 83 -9.65 -2.42 14.56
C SER A 83 -10.20 -1.00 14.74
N ILE A 84 -11.45 -0.89 15.21
CA ILE A 84 -12.08 0.40 15.49
C ILE A 84 -11.30 1.22 16.53
N GLN A 85 -10.73 0.56 17.54
CA GLN A 85 -9.93 1.18 18.59
C GLN A 85 -8.64 1.80 18.03
N THR A 86 -8.10 1.24 16.94
CA THR A 86 -6.96 1.82 16.23
C THR A 86 -7.43 2.93 15.30
N ALA A 87 -8.47 2.67 14.50
CA ALA A 87 -8.97 3.60 13.50
C ALA A 87 -9.40 4.95 14.08
N GLN A 88 -10.14 4.94 15.19
CA GLN A 88 -10.63 6.16 15.86
C GLN A 88 -9.52 7.09 16.32
N LYS A 89 -8.31 6.57 16.58
CA LYS A 89 -7.16 7.37 17.03
C LYS A 89 -6.43 8.07 15.88
N GLN A 90 -6.77 7.75 14.62
CA GLN A 90 -6.03 8.20 13.45
C GLN A 90 -6.94 8.40 12.21
N LEU A 91 -8.10 9.04 12.39
CA LEU A 91 -9.03 9.33 11.29
C LEU A 91 -8.39 10.16 10.16
N TRP A 92 -7.37 10.97 10.49
CA TRP A 92 -6.57 11.72 9.52
C TRP A 92 -5.98 10.82 8.41
N LEU A 93 -5.69 9.56 8.72
CA LEU A 93 -5.12 8.60 7.79
C LEU A 93 -6.08 8.26 6.65
N HIS A 94 -7.39 8.26 6.90
CA HIS A 94 -8.38 7.79 5.93
C HIS A 94 -8.41 8.67 4.66
N SER A 95 -7.96 9.92 4.76
CA SER A 95 -7.78 10.82 3.61
C SER A 95 -6.74 10.34 2.57
N TYR A 96 -5.88 9.39 2.95
CA TYR A 96 -4.87 8.79 2.06
C TYR A 96 -5.37 7.51 1.37
N PHE A 97 -6.59 7.03 1.70
CA PHE A 97 -7.05 5.73 1.23
C PHE A 97 -7.56 5.72 -0.20
N HIS A 98 -7.18 4.66 -0.88
CA HIS A 98 -7.54 4.33 -2.25
C HIS A 98 -8.13 2.91 -2.26
N ARG A 99 -9.13 2.70 -3.12
CA ARG A 99 -9.88 1.45 -3.27
C ARG A 99 -8.97 0.31 -3.71
N TRP A 100 -9.33 -0.92 -3.35
CA TRP A 100 -8.77 -2.09 -4.01
C TRP A 100 -9.40 -2.22 -5.40
N LYS A 101 -8.57 -2.19 -6.45
CA LYS A 101 -9.02 -2.35 -7.83
C LYS A 101 -7.91 -3.04 -8.63
N ALA A 102 -8.23 -4.16 -9.25
CA ALA A 102 -7.28 -5.00 -9.95
C ALA A 102 -7.94 -5.65 -11.18
N ASP A 103 -8.61 -4.83 -12.00
CA ASP A 103 -9.34 -5.30 -13.18
C ASP A 103 -8.36 -5.91 -14.20
N ARG A 104 -7.18 -5.32 -14.36
CA ARG A 104 -6.12 -5.81 -15.28
C ARG A 104 -5.66 -7.23 -14.95
N SER A 105 -5.75 -7.63 -13.68
CA SER A 105 -5.38 -8.97 -13.22
C SER A 105 -6.60 -9.85 -12.94
N GLY A 106 -7.82 -9.36 -13.18
CA GLY A 106 -9.08 -10.07 -12.91
C GLY A 106 -9.35 -10.29 -11.41
N ARG A 107 -8.77 -9.48 -10.53
CA ARG A 107 -8.73 -9.71 -9.07
C ARG A 107 -9.42 -8.63 -8.24
N SER A 108 -10.19 -7.73 -8.84
CA SER A 108 -10.95 -6.69 -8.09
C SER A 108 -11.86 -7.26 -7.01
N HIS A 109 -12.40 -8.47 -7.21
CA HIS A 109 -13.23 -9.15 -6.21
C HIS A 109 -12.46 -10.12 -5.30
N ALA A 110 -11.15 -10.31 -5.50
CA ALA A 110 -10.30 -11.13 -4.64
C ALA A 110 -9.55 -10.22 -3.65
N MET A 111 -9.93 -10.26 -2.37
CA MET A 111 -9.39 -9.32 -1.39
C MET A 111 -7.89 -9.49 -1.18
N PRO A 112 -7.13 -8.38 -1.08
CA PRO A 112 -5.69 -8.44 -1.04
C PRO A 112 -5.18 -8.88 0.34
N HIS A 113 -4.51 -10.03 0.38
CA HIS A 113 -3.61 -10.38 1.48
C HIS A 113 -2.12 -10.18 1.13
N ILE A 114 -1.81 -9.83 -0.12
CA ILE A 114 -0.49 -9.35 -0.54
C ILE A 114 -0.19 -7.97 0.09
N LYS A 115 1.08 -7.66 0.33
CA LYS A 115 1.54 -6.32 0.72
C LYS A 115 2.61 -5.89 -0.27
N THR A 116 2.44 -4.71 -0.85
CA THR A 116 3.38 -4.16 -1.82
C THR A 116 3.63 -2.68 -1.55
N TYR A 117 4.85 -2.24 -1.87
CA TYR A 117 5.23 -0.84 -1.80
C TYR A 117 6.00 -0.52 -3.08
N MET A 118 5.80 0.67 -3.64
CA MET A 118 6.50 1.07 -4.86
C MET A 118 6.61 2.58 -4.97
N ARG A 119 7.47 3.02 -5.88
CA ARG A 119 7.61 4.42 -6.27
C ARG A 119 7.33 4.56 -7.75
N ALA A 120 6.22 5.21 -8.10
CA ALA A 120 5.76 5.31 -9.48
C ALA A 120 6.05 6.69 -10.08
N SER A 121 6.14 6.77 -11.40
CA SER A 121 6.17 8.04 -12.13
C SER A 121 4.81 8.78 -11.99
N PRO A 122 4.76 10.11 -12.19
CA PRO A 122 3.52 10.89 -12.04
C PRO A 122 2.39 10.47 -13.00
N ASP A 123 2.73 9.88 -14.15
CA ASP A 123 1.82 9.32 -15.14
C ASP A 123 1.56 7.81 -14.95
N PHE A 124 2.15 7.19 -13.92
CA PHE A 124 2.03 5.78 -13.57
C PHE A 124 2.42 4.79 -14.68
N THR A 125 3.36 5.18 -15.55
CA THR A 125 3.90 4.32 -16.61
C THR A 125 5.22 3.64 -16.22
N GLN A 126 5.89 4.12 -15.17
CA GLN A 126 7.20 3.63 -14.75
C GLN A 126 7.31 3.47 -13.23
N LEU A 127 8.18 2.58 -12.77
CA LEU A 127 8.56 2.39 -11.37
C LEU A 127 10.05 2.67 -11.16
N ALA A 128 10.38 3.38 -10.09
CA ALA A 128 11.75 3.53 -9.63
C ALA A 128 12.22 2.32 -8.80
N TRP A 129 11.30 1.62 -8.14
CA TRP A 129 11.52 0.36 -7.43
C TRP A 129 10.17 -0.26 -7.05
N PHE A 130 10.17 -1.56 -6.76
CA PHE A 130 9.00 -2.30 -6.28
C PHE A 130 9.40 -3.26 -5.15
N LEU A 131 8.59 -3.34 -4.10
CA LEU A 131 8.77 -4.23 -2.97
C LEU A 131 7.51 -5.08 -2.78
N ILE A 132 7.70 -6.38 -2.64
CA ILE A 132 6.70 -7.33 -2.13
C ILE A 132 7.18 -7.85 -0.79
N THR A 133 6.31 -7.90 0.22
CA THR A 133 6.71 -8.20 1.61
C THR A 133 5.56 -8.78 2.42
N SER A 134 5.85 -9.30 3.61
CA SER A 134 4.85 -9.60 4.64
C SER A 134 4.40 -8.35 5.42
N ALA A 135 5.22 -7.29 5.42
CA ALA A 135 5.05 -6.11 6.26
C ALA A 135 3.81 -5.26 5.90
N ASN A 136 2.86 -5.23 6.82
CA ASN A 136 1.71 -4.30 6.80
C ASN A 136 2.10 -2.87 7.18
N LEU A 137 1.17 -1.91 7.04
CA LEU A 137 1.40 -0.53 7.46
C LEU A 137 1.36 -0.41 8.99
N SER A 138 2.48 -0.69 9.64
CA SER A 138 2.62 -0.61 11.10
C SER A 138 4.04 -0.32 11.55
N LYS A 139 4.18 0.36 12.69
CA LYS A 139 5.46 0.54 13.40
C LYS A 139 6.07 -0.79 13.87
N ALA A 140 5.25 -1.78 14.16
CA ALA A 140 5.73 -3.09 14.61
C ALA A 140 6.54 -3.81 13.51
N ALA A 141 6.04 -3.74 12.28
CA ALA A 141 6.65 -4.33 11.09
C ALA A 141 7.85 -3.52 10.57
N TRP A 142 7.70 -2.20 10.47
CA TRP A 142 8.69 -1.32 9.83
C TRP A 142 9.70 -0.68 10.77
N GLY A 143 9.40 -0.72 12.07
CA GLY A 143 10.15 -0.03 13.10
C GLY A 143 9.72 1.41 13.32
N ALA A 144 10.13 1.96 14.46
CA ALA A 144 10.00 3.36 14.80
C ALA A 144 11.24 3.86 15.54
N LEU A 145 11.59 5.12 15.33
CA LEU A 145 12.69 5.76 16.04
C LEU A 145 12.37 5.96 17.53
N GLU A 146 13.34 5.62 18.37
CA GLU A 146 13.32 5.77 19.83
C GLU A 146 14.63 6.43 20.32
N LYS A 147 14.68 6.76 21.61
CA LYS A 147 15.88 7.33 22.28
C LYS A 147 16.47 8.52 21.50
N ASN A 148 15.65 9.55 21.25
CA ASN A 148 16.04 10.73 20.47
C ASN A 148 16.63 10.38 19.10
N ASN A 149 15.97 9.50 18.36
CA ASN A 149 16.33 9.06 17.00
C ASN A 149 17.65 8.28 16.87
N SER A 150 18.19 7.76 17.98
CA SER A 150 19.42 6.95 17.97
C SER A 150 19.18 5.45 17.84
N GLN A 151 17.92 5.01 17.95
CA GLN A 151 17.54 3.60 17.91
C GLN A 151 16.33 3.40 17.01
N VAL A 152 16.34 2.37 16.16
CA VAL A 152 15.14 1.87 15.47
C VAL A 152 14.66 0.63 16.21
N MET A 153 13.41 0.63 16.68
CA MET A 153 12.83 -0.51 17.40
C MET A 153 11.77 -1.19 16.53
N VAL A 154 12.00 -2.48 16.24
CA VAL A 154 11.12 -3.36 15.45
C VAL A 154 10.56 -4.45 16.37
N ARG A 155 9.26 -4.76 16.23
CA ARG A 155 8.55 -5.71 17.12
C ARG A 155 8.18 -7.03 16.46
N SER A 156 8.29 -7.11 15.14
CA SER A 156 7.81 -8.24 14.34
C SER A 156 8.89 -8.75 13.40
N TYR A 157 8.83 -10.03 13.08
CA TYR A 157 9.64 -10.62 12.02
C TYR A 157 8.90 -10.43 10.69
N GLU A 158 9.57 -9.78 9.74
CA GLU A 158 9.02 -9.51 8.42
C GLU A 158 10.08 -9.80 7.37
N LEU A 159 9.66 -10.21 6.17
CA LEU A 159 10.56 -10.46 5.06
C LEU A 159 9.92 -10.02 3.74
N GLY A 160 10.75 -9.52 2.83
CA GLY A 160 10.32 -9.12 1.50
C GLY A 160 11.48 -9.12 0.50
N VAL A 161 11.12 -8.95 -0.77
CA VAL A 161 12.05 -8.87 -1.90
C VAL A 161 11.89 -7.52 -2.57
N LEU A 162 12.97 -6.77 -2.61
CA LEU A 162 13.05 -5.46 -3.27
C LEU A 162 13.61 -5.62 -4.69
N TYR A 163 12.83 -5.21 -5.67
CA TYR A 163 13.22 -5.10 -7.07
C TYR A 163 13.69 -3.67 -7.33
N VAL A 164 14.96 -3.53 -7.74
CA VAL A 164 15.57 -2.26 -8.13
C VAL A 164 16.00 -2.33 -9.60
N PRO A 165 15.72 -1.32 -10.43
CA PRO A 165 16.06 -1.33 -11.86
C PRO A 165 17.54 -1.59 -12.15
N SER A 166 18.43 -1.10 -11.29
CA SER A 166 19.88 -1.26 -11.41
C SER A 166 20.34 -2.72 -11.39
N ALA A 167 19.60 -3.63 -10.74
CA ALA A 167 19.90 -5.05 -10.74
C ALA A 167 19.58 -5.76 -12.08
N PHE A 168 18.93 -5.04 -13.01
CA PHE A 168 18.51 -5.53 -14.32
C PHE A 168 19.06 -4.65 -15.46
N ASP A 169 20.08 -3.83 -15.18
CA ASP A 169 20.65 -2.85 -16.14
C ASP A 169 19.61 -1.84 -16.69
N MET A 170 18.59 -1.53 -15.88
CA MET A 170 17.53 -0.58 -16.21
C MET A 170 17.65 0.69 -15.37
N LYS A 171 17.11 1.81 -15.88
CA LYS A 171 16.98 3.06 -15.09
C LYS A 171 15.70 3.06 -14.24
N THR A 172 14.64 2.54 -14.82
CA THR A 172 13.29 2.43 -14.27
C THR A 172 12.68 1.15 -14.82
N PHE A 173 11.64 0.63 -14.17
CA PHE A 173 10.83 -0.44 -14.77
C PHE A 173 9.63 0.18 -15.50
N PRO A 174 9.43 -0.06 -16.81
CA PRO A 174 8.14 0.23 -17.44
C PRO A 174 7.08 -0.67 -16.80
N ILE A 175 5.88 -0.14 -16.57
CA ILE A 175 4.77 -0.93 -16.02
C ILE A 175 4.10 -1.71 -17.15
N ASP A 176 3.80 -2.98 -16.89
CA ASP A 176 3.03 -3.81 -17.80
C ASP A 176 1.52 -3.55 -17.63
N GLU A 177 0.86 -3.13 -18.70
CA GLU A 177 -0.60 -2.92 -18.70
C GLU A 177 -1.40 -4.21 -18.93
N THR A 178 -0.74 -5.26 -19.43
CA THR A 178 -1.34 -6.54 -19.79
C THR A 178 -0.56 -7.69 -19.13
N PRO A 179 -0.65 -7.86 -17.79
CA PRO A 179 0.19 -8.79 -17.04
C PRO A 179 0.01 -10.27 -17.39
N PHE A 180 -1.04 -10.63 -18.14
CA PHE A 180 -1.33 -11.99 -18.60
C PHE A 180 -1.61 -12.01 -20.11
N PRO A 181 -0.61 -11.76 -20.96
CA PRO A 181 -0.79 -11.76 -22.41
C PRO A 181 -1.02 -13.19 -22.94
N VAL A 182 -1.83 -13.33 -23.99
CA VAL A 182 -2.19 -14.64 -24.57
C VAL A 182 -1.05 -15.23 -25.42
N SER A 183 -0.17 -14.39 -26.00
CA SER A 183 0.76 -14.84 -27.04
C SER A 183 2.11 -14.13 -27.12
N SER A 184 2.47 -13.23 -26.20
CA SER A 184 3.73 -12.47 -26.24
C SER A 184 4.38 -12.37 -24.86
N SER A 185 5.71 -12.34 -24.78
CA SER A 185 6.40 -11.98 -23.53
C SER A 185 6.23 -10.48 -23.26
N THR A 186 5.86 -10.11 -22.04
CA THR A 186 5.85 -8.69 -21.64
C THR A 186 7.24 -8.27 -21.18
N SER A 187 7.59 -7.01 -21.43
CA SER A 187 8.87 -6.41 -21.02
C SER A 187 8.74 -5.50 -19.80
N GLY A 188 7.52 -5.33 -19.29
CA GLY A 188 7.20 -4.46 -18.15
C GLY A 188 7.08 -5.21 -16.82
N PHE A 189 7.14 -4.44 -15.73
CA PHE A 189 6.92 -4.95 -14.38
C PHE A 189 5.43 -5.20 -14.15
N PRO A 190 5.00 -6.41 -13.74
CA PRO A 190 3.60 -6.75 -13.57
C PRO A 190 3.06 -6.25 -12.23
N VAL A 191 2.57 -5.01 -12.18
CA VAL A 191 1.89 -4.47 -10.99
C VAL A 191 0.55 -5.21 -10.79
N PRO A 192 0.25 -5.77 -9.60
CA PRO A 192 -0.88 -6.70 -9.43
C PRO A 192 -2.26 -6.02 -9.35
N PHE A 193 -2.30 -4.69 -9.32
CA PHE A 193 -3.51 -3.87 -9.22
C PHE A 193 -3.45 -2.69 -10.18
N ASP A 194 -4.60 -2.03 -10.38
CA ASP A 194 -4.74 -0.98 -11.37
C ASP A 194 -4.07 0.32 -10.92
N LEU A 195 -3.42 0.98 -11.88
CA LEU A 195 -2.85 2.32 -11.74
C LEU A 195 -3.52 3.27 -12.75
N PRO A 196 -3.75 4.56 -12.40
CA PRO A 196 -3.52 5.17 -11.08
C PRO A 196 -4.49 4.61 -10.01
N PRO A 197 -4.09 4.61 -8.72
CA PRO A 197 -4.98 4.21 -7.63
C PRO A 197 -6.27 5.05 -7.60
N THR A 198 -7.42 4.40 -7.40
CA THR A 198 -8.71 5.10 -7.31
C THR A 198 -8.95 5.56 -5.88
N SER A 199 -8.98 6.88 -5.63
CA SER A 199 -9.22 7.42 -4.28
C SER A 199 -10.59 7.02 -3.75
N TYR A 200 -10.72 6.93 -2.42
CA TYR A 200 -12.01 6.76 -1.78
C TYR A 200 -12.95 7.93 -2.13
N SER A 201 -14.20 7.60 -2.42
CA SER A 201 -15.29 8.58 -2.48
C SER A 201 -15.66 9.06 -1.07
N PRO A 202 -16.38 10.19 -0.94
CA PRO A 202 -16.86 10.66 0.37
C PRO A 202 -17.77 9.68 1.13
N LYS A 203 -18.32 8.67 0.44
CA LYS A 203 -19.19 7.64 1.02
C LYS A 203 -18.41 6.38 1.42
N ASP A 204 -17.19 6.22 0.95
CA ASP A 204 -16.38 5.07 1.25
C ASP A 204 -15.87 5.13 2.68
N GLN A 205 -15.84 3.96 3.31
CA GLN A 205 -15.27 3.75 4.62
C GLN A 205 -14.25 2.62 4.51
N PRO A 206 -13.12 2.69 5.22
CA PRO A 206 -12.18 1.56 5.27
C PRO A 206 -12.87 0.37 5.92
N TRP A 207 -12.50 -0.83 5.51
CA TRP A 207 -12.91 -2.01 6.25
C TRP A 207 -12.39 -1.94 7.69
N ILE A 208 -13.30 -2.09 8.65
CA ILE A 208 -13.00 -2.21 10.08
C ILE A 208 -13.60 -3.52 10.56
N TRP A 209 -12.75 -4.48 10.93
CA TRP A 209 -13.16 -5.88 11.09
C TRP A 209 -14.01 -6.15 12.33
N ASN A 210 -13.93 -5.30 13.37
CA ASN A 210 -14.59 -5.54 14.66
C ASN A 210 -15.76 -4.57 14.94
N ILE A 211 -16.46 -4.13 13.90
CA ILE A 211 -17.78 -3.45 13.99
C ILE A 211 -18.77 -4.16 13.07
N SER A 212 -20.07 -4.00 13.30
CA SER A 212 -21.10 -4.66 12.50
C SER A 212 -21.39 -3.94 11.17
N TYR A 213 -21.67 -4.69 10.11
CA TYR A 213 -22.20 -4.21 8.83
C TYR A 213 -23.49 -4.96 8.50
N SER A 214 -24.63 -4.30 8.67
CA SER A 214 -25.97 -4.90 8.53
C SER A 214 -26.89 -4.16 7.57
N GLN A 215 -26.44 -3.04 6.99
CA GLN A 215 -27.27 -2.20 6.12
C GLN A 215 -27.50 -2.83 4.74
N LYS A 216 -26.54 -3.63 4.25
CA LYS A 216 -26.62 -4.33 2.97
C LYS A 216 -25.99 -5.72 3.10
N PRO A 217 -26.58 -6.76 2.50
CA PRO A 217 -25.95 -8.08 2.47
C PRO A 217 -24.69 -8.08 1.59
N ASP A 218 -23.79 -9.03 1.86
CA ASP A 218 -22.67 -9.36 0.99
C ASP A 218 -23.09 -10.22 -0.22
N THR A 219 -22.10 -10.66 -1.01
CA THR A 219 -22.27 -11.55 -2.17
C THR A 219 -22.93 -12.89 -1.86
N HIS A 220 -22.99 -13.29 -0.59
CA HIS A 220 -23.60 -14.54 -0.12
C HIS A 220 -24.92 -14.31 0.63
N GLY A 221 -25.45 -13.08 0.64
CA GLY A 221 -26.69 -12.76 1.35
C GLY A 221 -26.52 -12.54 2.85
N ASN A 222 -25.28 -12.49 3.36
CA ASN A 222 -24.99 -12.41 4.79
C ASN A 222 -24.70 -10.97 5.26
N ILE A 223 -24.80 -10.78 6.57
CA ILE A 223 -24.34 -9.58 7.27
C ILE A 223 -23.08 -9.90 8.09
N TRP A 224 -22.31 -8.87 8.45
CA TRP A 224 -21.16 -9.01 9.33
C TRP A 224 -21.51 -8.57 10.75
N VAL A 225 -21.45 -9.50 11.70
CA VAL A 225 -21.65 -9.22 13.12
C VAL A 225 -20.51 -9.92 13.88
N PRO A 226 -19.39 -9.21 14.10
CA PRO A 226 -18.27 -9.79 14.84
C PRO A 226 -18.66 -10.00 16.31
N SER A 227 -18.06 -11.00 16.93
CA SER A 227 -18.26 -11.34 18.35
C SER A 227 -17.76 -10.27 19.30
#